data_AF-A0A3M0YR25-F1
#
_entry.id   AF-A0A3M0YR25-F1
#
_cell.length_a   1.000
_cell.length_b   1.000
_cell.length_c   1.000
_cell.angle_alpha   90.00
_cell.angle_beta   90.00
_cell.angle_gamma   90.00
#
_symmetry.space_group_name_H-M   'P 1'
#
loop_
_entity.id
_entity.type
_entity.pdbx_description
1 polymer ?
#
loop_
_entity_poly.entity_id
_entity_poly.type
_entity_poly.pdbx_seq_one_letter_code
_entity_poly.pdbx_strand_id
1 'polypeptide(L)'
;AATRATPQDGAPGPAEVLYPMMREAHLHRCGPSFWGSTPFWVLTGLPFALGLAGLAVVRYRRQRPTLDEGELRHRRARKLARQRLAKAEKHLKEGRYRDWYDELAHALVEYVAWRLRIPTAELTKANVDRHLAAKGVPDELRRRYRHLLERCDQALYAGMADKLPHEALRDEAVAVISELERYLEG
;
A
#
# COMPACT_ATOMS: atom_id res chain seq x y z
N ALA A 1 -26.55 -123.24 -8.52
CA ALA A 1 -25.66 -122.11 -8.84
C ALA A 1 -26.49 -120.84 -8.84
N ALA A 2 -25.99 -119.80 -8.18
CA ALA A 2 -26.72 -118.61 -7.79
C ALA A 2 -26.71 -117.53 -8.87
N THR A 3 -27.75 -116.70 -8.92
CA THR A 3 -27.60 -115.25 -9.09
C THR A 3 -28.81 -114.51 -8.51
N ARG A 4 -28.50 -113.64 -7.54
CA ARG A 4 -29.30 -112.56 -6.93
C ARG A 4 -29.60 -111.48 -8.01
N ALA A 5 -30.44 -110.46 -7.89
CA ALA A 5 -30.89 -109.58 -6.80
C ALA A 5 -32.11 -108.78 -7.36
N THR A 6 -33.28 -108.68 -6.70
CA THR A 6 -33.79 -107.56 -5.86
C THR A 6 -34.19 -106.24 -6.61
N PRO A 7 -35.01 -105.33 -6.04
CA PRO A 7 -36.40 -105.06 -6.47
C PRO A 7 -36.65 -103.57 -6.80
N GLN A 8 -37.87 -103.17 -7.19
CA GLN A 8 -38.34 -101.81 -6.86
C GLN A 8 -39.88 -101.71 -6.86
N ASP A 9 -40.43 -101.76 -5.65
CA ASP A 9 -41.75 -101.27 -5.27
C ASP A 9 -41.71 -99.75 -5.07
N GLY A 10 -42.85 -99.08 -5.30
CA GLY A 10 -43.27 -97.93 -4.50
C GLY A 10 -43.30 -96.56 -5.19
N ALA A 11 -44.48 -96.17 -5.67
CA ALA A 11 -44.92 -94.76 -5.68
C ALA A 11 -45.07 -94.25 -4.23
N PRO A 12 -44.93 -92.95 -3.92
CA PRO A 12 -46.04 -92.01 -4.16
C PRO A 12 -45.61 -90.54 -4.50
N GLY A 13 -46.50 -89.73 -5.08
CA GLY A 13 -46.43 -88.25 -4.96
C GLY A 13 -46.67 -87.82 -3.50
N PRO A 14 -46.43 -86.57 -3.04
CA PRO A 14 -46.93 -85.32 -3.65
C PRO A 14 -46.03 -84.07 -3.37
N ALA A 15 -46.52 -82.88 -3.73
CA ALA A 15 -46.33 -81.57 -3.07
C ALA A 15 -45.94 -80.45 -4.07
N GLU A 16 -46.97 -79.74 -4.49
CA GLU A 16 -46.89 -78.44 -5.15
C GLU A 16 -46.35 -77.42 -4.13
N VAL A 17 -45.02 -77.29 -4.08
CA VAL A 17 -44.32 -76.33 -3.23
C VAL A 17 -44.35 -74.96 -3.92
N LEU A 18 -45.15 -74.05 -3.38
CA LEU A 18 -45.15 -72.64 -3.76
C LEU A 18 -43.81 -72.01 -3.31
N TYR A 19 -42.88 -71.77 -4.24
CA TYR A 19 -41.63 -71.08 -3.95
C TYR A 19 -41.87 -69.57 -3.77
N PRO A 20 -41.31 -68.90 -2.74
CA PRO A 20 -41.33 -67.46 -2.65
C PRO A 20 -40.49 -66.88 -3.80
N MET A 21 -41.08 -65.94 -4.54
CA MET A 21 -40.43 -65.24 -5.65
C MET A 21 -39.29 -64.37 -5.10
N MET A 22 -38.08 -64.93 -5.01
CA MET A 22 -36.87 -64.19 -4.68
C MET A 22 -36.55 -63.26 -5.85
N ARG A 23 -36.90 -61.99 -5.72
CA ARG A 23 -36.47 -60.94 -6.62
C ARG A 23 -34.97 -60.73 -6.40
N GLU A 24 -34.15 -61.16 -7.36
CA GLU A 24 -32.70 -60.96 -7.30
C GLU A 24 -32.40 -59.46 -7.29
N ALA A 25 -32.05 -58.93 -6.12
CA ALA A 25 -31.45 -57.61 -5.99
C ALA A 25 -29.99 -57.74 -6.42
N HIS A 26 -29.71 -57.54 -7.71
CA HIS A 26 -28.34 -57.35 -8.19
C HIS A 26 -27.80 -56.00 -7.70
N LEU A 27 -27.31 -55.99 -6.46
CA LEU A 27 -26.48 -54.90 -5.95
C LEU A 27 -25.12 -54.98 -6.63
N HIS A 28 -24.94 -54.17 -7.66
CA HIS A 28 -23.63 -53.90 -8.24
C HIS A 28 -22.69 -53.42 -7.12
N ARG A 29 -21.62 -54.19 -6.88
CA ARG A 29 -20.54 -53.79 -5.98
C ARG A 29 -19.84 -52.57 -6.61
N CYS A 30 -20.11 -51.37 -6.10
CA CYS A 30 -19.33 -50.19 -6.44
C CYS A 30 -17.89 -50.42 -5.94
N GLY A 31 -16.93 -50.42 -6.87
CA GLY A 31 -15.49 -50.48 -6.58
C GLY A 31 -15.04 -49.33 -5.67
N PRO A 32 -13.77 -49.34 -5.21
CA PRO A 32 -13.29 -48.39 -4.20
C PRO A 32 -13.64 -46.97 -4.63
N SER A 33 -14.47 -46.32 -3.81
CA SER A 33 -14.98 -44.99 -4.09
C SER A 33 -13.82 -44.03 -4.31
N PHE A 34 -13.91 -43.23 -5.38
CA PHE A 34 -12.96 -42.16 -5.76
C PHE A 34 -12.63 -41.21 -4.59
N TRP A 35 -13.52 -41.15 -3.59
CA TRP A 35 -13.45 -40.40 -2.35
C TRP A 35 -12.36 -40.87 -1.36
N GLY A 36 -11.84 -42.08 -1.52
CA GLY A 36 -10.75 -42.65 -0.70
C GLY A 36 -9.36 -42.60 -1.36
N SER A 37 -9.26 -42.12 -2.61
CA SER A 37 -8.00 -42.09 -3.35
C SER A 37 -7.21 -40.81 -3.05
N THR A 38 -5.90 -40.95 -2.80
CA THR A 38 -4.94 -39.83 -2.65
C THR A 38 -5.05 -38.72 -3.70
N PRO A 39 -5.20 -38.97 -5.01
CA PRO A 39 -5.32 -37.91 -6.00
C PRO A 39 -6.57 -37.04 -5.83
N PHE A 40 -7.68 -37.56 -5.29
CA PHE A 40 -8.91 -36.79 -5.06
C PHE A 40 -8.69 -35.67 -4.03
N TRP A 41 -8.04 -35.99 -2.92
CA TRP A 41 -7.72 -35.03 -1.86
C TRP A 41 -6.69 -34.00 -2.29
N VAL A 42 -5.69 -34.40 -3.08
CA VAL A 42 -4.69 -33.48 -3.65
C VAL A 42 -5.36 -32.48 -4.60
N LEU A 43 -6.18 -32.97 -5.53
CA LEU A 43 -6.85 -32.11 -6.52
C LEU A 43 -7.86 -31.16 -5.87
N THR A 44 -8.55 -31.62 -4.83
CA THR A 44 -9.51 -30.82 -4.07
C THR A 44 -8.81 -29.76 -3.19
N GLY A 45 -7.66 -30.08 -2.60
CA GLY A 45 -6.87 -29.14 -1.79
C GLY A 45 -6.09 -28.09 -2.59
N LEU A 46 -5.73 -28.41 -3.84
CA LEU A 46 -4.93 -27.55 -4.72
C LEU A 46 -5.49 -26.12 -4.91
N PRO A 47 -6.79 -25.90 -5.24
CA PRO A 47 -7.33 -24.55 -5.41
C PRO A 47 -7.28 -23.73 -4.11
N PHE A 48 -7.46 -24.36 -2.95
CA PHE A 48 -7.36 -23.68 -1.65
C PHE A 48 -5.92 -23.29 -1.33
N ALA A 49 -4.97 -24.19 -1.58
CA ALA A 49 -3.55 -23.91 -1.41
C ALA A 49 -3.08 -22.75 -2.31
N LEU A 50 -3.50 -22.75 -3.58
CA LEU A 50 -3.21 -21.67 -4.52
C LEU A 50 -3.88 -20.34 -4.10
N GLY A 51 -5.12 -20.39 -3.62
CA GLY A 51 -5.82 -19.21 -3.10
C GLY A 51 -5.12 -18.59 -1.88
N LEU A 52 -4.68 -19.42 -0.93
CA LEU A 52 -3.93 -18.98 0.24
C LEU A 52 -2.55 -18.42 -0.14
N ALA A 53 -1.84 -19.09 -1.05
CA ALA A 53 -0.55 -18.62 -1.56
C ALA A 53 -0.70 -17.26 -2.29
N GLY A 54 -1.74 -17.12 -3.12
CA GLY A 54 -2.05 -15.86 -3.80
C GLY A 54 -2.35 -14.73 -2.82
N LEU A 55 -3.18 -15.00 -1.80
CA LEU A 55 -3.49 -14.02 -0.75
C LEU A 55 -2.24 -13.63 0.05
N ALA A 56 -1.39 -14.59 0.39
CA ALA A 56 -0.13 -14.35 1.07
C ALA A 56 0.83 -13.49 0.23
N VAL A 57 0.94 -13.74 -1.08
CA VAL A 57 1.74 -12.93 -2.01
C VAL A 57 1.19 -11.52 -2.12
N VAL A 58 -0.13 -11.34 -2.27
CA VAL A 58 -0.75 -10.01 -2.34
C VAL A 58 -0.54 -9.24 -1.03
N ARG A 59 -0.70 -9.89 0.11
CA ARG A 59 -0.46 -9.29 1.43
C ARG A 59 1.02 -8.92 1.62
N TYR A 60 1.93 -9.80 1.23
CA TYR A 60 3.37 -9.55 1.29
C TYR A 60 3.79 -8.38 0.38
N ARG A 61 3.23 -8.28 -0.83
CA ARG A 61 3.49 -7.16 -1.74
C ARG A 61 2.92 -5.84 -1.24
N ARG A 62 1.73 -5.85 -0.62
CA ARG A 62 1.13 -4.65 -0.01
C ARG A 62 1.85 -4.17 1.25
N GLN A 63 2.50 -5.09 1.97
CA GLN A 63 3.23 -4.78 3.20
C GLN A 63 4.67 -4.35 2.97
N ARG A 64 5.20 -4.42 1.74
CA ARG A 64 6.47 -3.78 1.42
C ARG A 64 6.25 -2.26 1.44
N PRO A 65 6.78 -1.53 2.44
CA PRO A 65 6.81 -0.09 2.32
C PRO A 65 7.68 0.21 1.09
N THR A 66 7.18 1.05 0.22
CA THR A 66 7.88 1.64 -0.92
C THR A 66 9.04 2.52 -0.42
N LEU A 67 10.01 1.92 0.27
CA LEU A 67 11.20 2.59 0.81
C LEU A 67 12.01 3.20 -0.34
N ASP A 68 12.10 2.49 -1.48
CA ASP A 68 12.71 3.01 -2.70
C ASP A 68 11.96 4.19 -3.32
N GLU A 69 10.62 4.18 -3.35
CA GLU A 69 9.89 5.35 -3.88
C GLU A 69 10.03 6.56 -2.98
N GLY A 70 10.03 6.37 -1.66
CA GLY A 70 10.25 7.44 -0.69
C GLY A 70 11.59 8.11 -0.91
N GLU A 71 12.68 7.33 -0.95
CA GLU A 71 14.03 7.88 -1.14
C GLU A 71 14.25 8.49 -2.53
N LEU A 72 13.69 7.89 -3.59
CA LEU A 72 13.72 8.46 -4.93
C LEU A 72 12.92 9.77 -5.03
N ARG A 73 11.75 9.84 -4.39
CA ARG A 73 10.98 11.09 -4.26
C ARG A 73 11.76 12.12 -3.44
N HIS A 74 12.45 11.70 -2.38
CA HIS A 74 13.27 12.56 -1.55
C HIS A 74 14.45 13.16 -2.34
N ARG A 75 15.15 12.36 -3.14
CA ARG A 75 16.25 12.83 -4.02
C ARG A 75 15.75 13.76 -5.12
N ARG A 76 14.59 13.46 -5.72
CA ARG A 76 13.95 14.32 -6.74
C ARG A 76 13.52 15.67 -6.15
N ALA A 77 12.90 15.69 -4.98
CA ALA A 77 12.49 16.92 -4.30
C ALA A 77 13.70 17.79 -3.93
N ARG A 78 14.76 17.23 -3.34
CA ARG A 78 16.01 17.96 -3.06
C ARG A 78 16.64 18.53 -4.33
N LYS A 79 16.64 17.77 -5.43
CA LYS A 79 17.16 18.23 -6.72
C LYS A 79 16.32 19.39 -7.28
N LEU A 80 14.99 19.28 -7.22
CA LEU A 80 14.08 20.33 -7.69
C LEU A 80 14.23 21.61 -6.87
N ALA A 81 14.30 21.50 -5.54
CA ALA A 81 14.51 22.64 -4.65
C ALA A 81 15.83 23.37 -4.94
N ARG A 82 16.94 22.62 -5.14
CA ARG A 82 18.23 23.21 -5.53
C ARG A 82 18.19 23.89 -6.90
N GLN A 83 17.50 23.30 -7.87
CA GLN A 83 17.34 23.90 -9.20
C GLN A 83 16.53 25.19 -9.15
N ARG A 84 15.47 25.23 -8.34
CA ARG A 84 14.66 26.44 -8.14
C ARG A 84 15.42 27.53 -7.40
N LEU A 85 16.19 27.19 -6.37
CA LEU A 85 17.09 28.15 -5.70
C LEU A 85 18.13 28.73 -6.67
N ALA A 86 18.74 27.90 -7.51
CA ALA A 86 19.70 28.36 -8.52
C ALA A 86 19.05 29.25 -9.60
N LYS A 87 17.77 29.00 -9.95
CA LYS A 87 17.01 29.91 -10.82
C LYS A 87 16.71 31.22 -10.11
N ALA A 88 16.25 31.18 -8.86
CA ALA A 88 15.99 32.35 -8.05
C ALA A 88 17.24 33.25 -7.99
N GLU A 89 18.43 32.70 -7.75
CA GLU A 89 19.69 33.47 -7.79
C GLU A 89 19.94 34.17 -9.13
N LYS A 90 19.54 33.57 -10.27
CA LYS A 90 19.62 34.24 -11.58
C LYS A 90 18.61 35.37 -11.69
N HIS A 91 17.36 35.17 -11.27
CA HIS A 91 16.35 36.22 -11.24
C HIS A 91 16.79 37.43 -10.38
N LEU A 92 17.47 37.18 -9.27
CA LEU A 92 18.03 38.23 -8.41
C LEU A 92 19.11 39.05 -9.13
N LYS A 93 20.02 38.38 -9.86
CA LYS A 93 21.07 39.04 -10.67
C LYS A 93 20.51 39.82 -11.85
N GLU A 94 19.38 39.39 -12.38
CA GLU A 94 18.71 39.98 -13.54
C GLU A 94 17.67 41.05 -13.15
N GLY A 95 17.57 41.40 -11.85
CA GLY A 95 16.64 42.42 -11.34
C GLY A 95 15.16 42.01 -11.39
N ARG A 96 14.86 40.72 -11.61
CA ARG A 96 13.49 40.19 -11.62
C ARG A 96 13.06 39.78 -10.22
N TYR A 97 12.90 40.76 -9.34
CA TYR A 97 12.63 40.52 -7.92
C TYR A 97 11.32 39.79 -7.68
N ARG A 98 10.27 40.08 -8.46
CA ARG A 98 8.97 39.39 -8.32
C ARG A 98 9.10 37.88 -8.54
N ASP A 99 9.80 37.46 -9.59
CA ASP A 99 10.05 36.04 -9.88
C ASP A 99 10.90 35.39 -8.78
N TRP A 100 11.87 36.13 -8.23
CA TRP A 100 12.68 35.67 -7.11
C TRP A 100 11.84 35.37 -5.87
N TYR A 101 10.92 36.27 -5.51
CA TYR A 101 10.00 36.08 -4.38
C TYR A 101 9.04 34.91 -4.60
N ASP A 102 8.56 34.70 -5.83
CA ASP A 102 7.65 33.60 -6.14
C ASP A 102 8.34 32.24 -5.96
N GLU A 103 9.58 32.12 -6.47
CA GLU A 103 10.40 30.92 -6.30
C GLU A 103 10.80 30.70 -4.83
N LEU A 104 11.11 31.77 -4.08
CA LEU A 104 11.44 31.67 -2.65
C LEU A 104 10.24 31.20 -1.82
N ALA A 105 9.06 31.78 -2.04
CA ALA A 105 7.83 31.38 -1.36
C ALA A 105 7.47 29.92 -1.64
N HIS A 106 7.55 29.50 -2.92
CA HIS A 106 7.34 28.12 -3.30
C HIS A 106 8.35 27.18 -2.63
N ALA A 107 9.64 27.52 -2.62
CA ALA A 107 10.66 26.69 -1.99
C ALA A 107 10.41 26.48 -0.48
N LEU A 108 10.02 27.54 0.23
CA LEU A 108 9.72 27.49 1.67
C LEU A 108 8.50 26.61 1.98
N VAL A 109 7.44 26.74 1.20
CA VAL A 109 6.20 25.99 1.40
C VAL A 109 6.36 24.53 0.97
N GLU A 110 6.93 24.28 -0.21
CA GLU A 110 7.17 22.93 -0.73
C GLU A 110 8.10 22.12 0.17
N TYR A 111 9.17 22.72 0.68
CA TYR A 111 10.11 22.02 1.57
C TYR A 111 9.43 21.55 2.87
N VAL A 112 8.68 22.45 3.52
CA VAL A 112 7.97 22.14 4.76
C VAL A 112 6.85 21.12 4.52
N ALA A 113 6.09 21.27 3.43
CA ALA A 113 5.05 20.31 3.04
C ALA A 113 5.63 18.90 2.82
N TRP A 114 6.76 18.81 2.11
CA TRP A 114 7.46 17.56 1.87
C TRP A 114 7.98 16.94 3.16
N ARG A 115 8.58 17.74 4.05
CA ARG A 115 9.18 17.24 5.30
C ARG A 115 8.11 16.75 6.28
N LEU A 116 6.98 17.45 6.34
CA LEU A 116 5.84 17.08 7.19
C LEU A 116 4.92 16.05 6.53
N ARG A 117 5.17 15.68 5.26
CA ARG A 117 4.34 14.79 4.43
C ARG A 117 2.86 15.22 4.39
N ILE A 118 2.62 16.54 4.37
CA ILE A 118 1.27 17.11 4.33
C ILE A 118 0.76 17.04 2.88
N PRO A 119 -0.43 16.47 2.63
CA PRO A 119 -1.08 16.54 1.31
C PRO A 119 -1.30 18.00 0.89
N THR A 120 -1.13 18.32 -0.39
CA THR A 120 -1.33 19.70 -0.91
C THR A 120 -2.71 20.27 -0.59
N ALA A 121 -3.76 19.42 -0.52
CA ALA A 121 -5.10 19.82 -0.12
C ALA A 121 -5.21 20.36 1.31
N GLU A 122 -4.26 19.99 2.18
CA GLU A 122 -4.24 20.37 3.60
C GLU A 122 -3.18 21.44 3.89
N LEU A 123 -2.49 21.95 2.87
CA LEU A 123 -1.37 22.88 3.01
C LEU A 123 -1.84 24.31 3.28
N THR A 124 -2.31 24.55 4.50
CA THR A 124 -2.70 25.89 4.99
C THR A 124 -1.69 26.40 6.02
N LYS A 125 -1.55 27.72 6.14
CA LYS A 125 -0.65 28.35 7.14
C LYS A 125 -0.92 27.83 8.56
N ALA A 126 -2.20 27.67 8.92
CA ALA A 126 -2.62 27.14 10.21
C ALA A 126 -2.26 25.66 10.41
N ASN A 127 -2.46 24.82 9.37
CA ASN A 127 -2.09 23.41 9.45
C ASN A 127 -0.58 23.23 9.56
N VAL A 128 0.21 23.98 8.77
CA VAL A 128 1.68 23.96 8.85
C VAL A 128 2.14 24.34 10.26
N ASP A 129 1.60 25.40 10.83
CA ASP A 129 1.95 25.85 12.19
C ASP A 129 1.65 24.77 13.25
N ARG A 130 0.49 24.12 13.13
CA ARG A 130 0.08 23.00 14.01
C ARG A 130 1.01 21.80 13.88
N HIS A 131 1.39 21.42 12.65
CA HIS A 131 2.32 20.32 12.42
C HIS A 131 3.73 20.62 12.95
N LEU A 132 4.20 21.85 12.81
CA LEU A 132 5.48 22.30 13.38
C LEU A 132 5.43 22.28 14.92
N ALA A 133 4.35 22.76 15.53
CA ALA A 133 4.16 22.65 16.99
C ALA A 133 4.15 21.20 17.47
N ALA A 134 3.45 20.31 16.77
CA ALA A 134 3.40 18.88 17.11
C ALA A 134 4.78 18.20 17.04
N LYS A 135 5.72 18.78 16.28
CA LYS A 135 7.11 18.34 16.17
C LYS A 135 8.05 19.00 17.19
N GLY A 136 7.51 19.79 18.13
CA GLY A 136 8.31 20.46 19.16
C GLY A 136 9.12 21.65 18.66
N VAL A 137 8.79 22.20 17.48
CA VAL A 137 9.45 23.40 16.97
C VAL A 137 9.08 24.61 17.85
N PRO A 138 10.07 25.37 18.37
CA PRO A 138 9.80 26.53 19.22
C PRO A 138 8.96 27.59 18.52
N ASP A 139 8.08 28.26 19.27
CA ASP A 139 7.20 29.31 18.76
C ASP A 139 7.95 30.45 18.07
N GLU A 140 9.15 30.79 18.55
CA GLU A 140 9.99 31.82 17.96
C GLU A 140 10.40 31.45 16.52
N LEU A 141 10.80 30.21 16.30
CA LEU A 141 11.19 29.72 14.97
C LEU A 141 9.98 29.62 14.04
N ARG A 142 8.82 29.19 14.55
CA ARG A 142 7.56 29.18 13.79
C ARG A 142 7.12 30.59 13.38
N ARG A 143 7.29 31.59 14.26
CA ARG A 143 7.02 33.00 13.97
C ARG A 143 7.97 33.54 12.89
N ARG A 144 9.27 33.29 13.00
CA ARG A 144 10.26 33.69 11.97
C ARG A 144 9.89 33.12 10.59
N TYR A 145 9.56 31.84 10.52
CA TYR A 145 9.09 31.22 9.28
C TYR A 145 7.85 31.89 8.70
N ARG A 146 6.85 32.20 9.54
CA ARG A 146 5.62 32.86 9.12
C ARG A 146 5.89 34.28 8.60
N HIS A 147 6.70 35.05 9.31
CA HIS A 147 7.08 36.40 8.93
C HIS A 147 7.83 36.42 7.59
N LEU A 148 8.69 35.43 7.35
CA LEU A 148 9.37 35.27 6.07
C LEU A 148 8.39 35.07 4.91
N LEU A 149 7.37 34.22 5.09
CA LEU A 149 6.30 34.03 4.09
C LEU A 149 5.49 35.33 3.88
N GLU A 150 5.15 36.04 4.95
CA GLU A 150 4.43 37.31 4.87
C GLU A 150 5.21 38.37 4.09
N ARG A 151 6.54 38.44 4.25
CA ARG A 151 7.40 39.33 3.46
C ARG A 151 7.41 38.95 1.98
N CYS A 152 7.36 37.66 1.66
CA CYS A 152 7.21 37.21 0.28
C CYS A 152 5.83 37.60 -0.30
N ASP A 153 4.75 37.41 0.46
CA ASP A 153 3.40 37.82 0.07
C ASP A 153 3.34 39.33 -0.20
N GLN A 154 3.93 40.15 0.67
CA GLN A 154 4.02 41.60 0.49
C GLN A 154 4.78 41.97 -0.78
N ALA A 155 5.88 41.29 -1.07
CA ALA A 155 6.64 41.54 -2.29
C ALA A 155 5.84 41.19 -3.56
N LEU A 156 5.11 40.07 -3.54
CA LEU A 156 4.38 39.53 -4.69
C LEU A 156 3.07 40.28 -4.99
N TYR A 157 2.37 40.69 -3.93
CA TYR A 157 1.00 41.20 -4.02
C TYR A 157 0.85 42.66 -3.60
N ALA A 158 1.71 43.16 -2.68
CA ALA A 158 1.63 44.54 -2.19
C ALA A 158 2.61 45.50 -2.89
N GLY A 159 3.32 45.04 -3.93
CA GLY A 159 4.24 45.88 -4.71
C GLY A 159 5.49 46.32 -3.94
N MET A 160 5.87 45.57 -2.90
CA MET A 160 7.03 45.89 -2.05
C MET A 160 8.34 45.23 -2.54
N ALA A 161 8.32 44.57 -3.70
CA ALA A 161 9.44 43.77 -4.20
C ALA A 161 10.77 44.56 -4.14
N ASP A 162 10.84 45.73 -4.76
CA ASP A 162 12.08 46.52 -4.88
C ASP A 162 12.55 47.18 -3.58
N LYS A 163 11.69 47.22 -2.55
CA LYS A 163 11.95 47.96 -1.29
C LYS A 163 12.46 47.08 -0.17
N LEU A 164 12.41 45.76 -0.37
CA LEU A 164 12.75 44.78 0.65
C LEU A 164 14.21 44.34 0.51
N PRO A 165 14.93 44.09 1.62
CA PRO A 165 16.34 43.69 1.58
C PRO A 165 16.47 42.22 1.16
N HIS A 166 16.56 41.98 -0.15
CA HIS A 166 16.53 40.65 -0.77
C HIS A 166 17.62 39.69 -0.25
N GLU A 167 18.86 40.16 -0.12
CA GLU A 167 19.97 39.32 0.34
C GLU A 167 19.79 38.89 1.79
N ALA A 168 19.39 39.82 2.67
CA ALA A 168 19.09 39.51 4.06
C ALA A 168 17.93 38.51 4.19
N LEU A 169 16.89 38.66 3.35
CA LEU A 169 15.76 37.73 3.29
C LEU A 169 16.17 36.33 2.82
N ARG A 170 17.06 36.22 1.83
CA ARG A 170 17.64 34.95 1.39
C ARG A 170 18.37 34.27 2.56
N ASP A 171 19.24 35.01 3.23
CA ASP A 171 20.09 34.46 4.29
C ASP A 171 19.24 34.05 5.50
N GLU A 172 18.22 34.84 5.84
CA GLU A 172 17.22 34.51 6.85
C GLU A 172 16.44 33.24 6.47
N ALA A 173 16.02 33.09 5.22
CA ALA A 173 15.33 31.90 4.74
C ALA A 173 16.16 30.62 4.90
N VAL A 174 17.44 30.68 4.51
CA VAL A 174 18.39 29.56 4.65
C VAL A 174 18.59 29.20 6.12
N ALA A 175 18.75 30.21 6.99
CA ALA A 175 18.90 29.99 8.43
C ALA A 175 17.65 29.32 9.03
N VAL A 176 16.46 29.85 8.74
CA VAL A 176 15.19 29.30 9.25
C VAL A 176 14.98 27.86 8.79
N ILE A 177 15.21 27.55 7.50
CA ILE A 177 15.11 26.17 6.99
C ILE A 177 16.09 25.25 7.72
N SER A 178 17.34 25.68 7.90
CA SER A 178 18.37 24.87 8.55
C SER A 178 18.07 24.62 10.04
N GLU A 179 17.49 25.62 10.71
CA GLU A 179 16.99 25.46 12.08
C GLU A 179 15.80 24.51 12.14
N LEU A 180 14.83 24.65 11.24
CA LEU A 180 13.66 23.75 11.15
C LEU A 180 14.09 22.31 10.87
N GLU A 181 15.06 22.07 9.98
CA GLU A 181 15.56 20.74 9.64
C GLU A 181 16.08 20.02 10.89
N ARG A 182 16.80 20.71 11.79
CA ARG A 182 17.28 20.13 13.05
C ARG A 182 16.17 19.62 13.96
N TYR A 183 15.05 20.32 14.05
CA TYR A 183 13.88 19.87 14.83
C TYR A 183 13.08 18.78 14.13
N LEU A 184 13.11 18.74 12.80
CA LEU A 184 12.37 17.77 12.00
C LEU A 184 13.15 16.47 11.72
N GLU A 185 14.47 16.46 11.96
CA GLU A 185 15.37 15.30 11.90
C GLU A 185 15.53 14.57 13.24
N GLY A 186 15.18 15.23 14.35
CA GLY A 186 15.15 14.65 15.70
C GLY A 186 13.96 13.74 15.97
#